data_AF-A0A969KLT0-F1
#
_entry.id   AF-A0A969KLT0-F1
#
_cell.length_a   1.000
_cell.length_b   1.000
_cell.length_c   1.000
_cell.angle_alpha   90.00
_cell.angle_beta   90.00
_cell.angle_gamma   90.00
#
_symmetry.space_group_name_H-M   'P 1'
#
loop_
_entity.id
_entity.type
_entity.pdbx_description
1 polymer ?
#
loop_
_entity_poly.entity_id
_entity_poly.type
_entity_poly.pdbx_seq_one_letter_code
_entity_poly.pdbx_strand_id
1 'polypeptide(L)'
;MGRVPGTLLARKSLFDRIGLFDTRYAIASDVDWFVRAKDHGAAMHTLPQLLLHKRVHSANLSSNAETNSRELLHLLHRSRHTRRERPSVEPGK
;
A
#
# COMPACT_ATOMS: atom_id res chain seq x y z
N MET A 1 1.05 10.00 -0.44
CA MET A 1 2.50 9.86 -0.66
C MET A 1 2.80 8.40 -0.97
N GLY A 2 3.16 8.12 -2.21
CA GLY A 2 3.41 6.76 -2.71
C GLY A 2 4.57 6.13 -1.97
N ARG A 3 4.31 5.00 -1.32
CA ARG A 3 5.32 4.18 -0.66
C ARG A 3 5.60 3.01 -1.58
N VAL A 4 6.87 2.82 -1.93
CA VAL A 4 7.30 1.68 -2.77
C VAL A 4 7.86 0.57 -1.88
N PRO A 5 7.67 -0.70 -2.24
CA PRO A 5 8.11 -1.82 -1.42
C PRO A 5 9.64 -1.99 -1.40
N GLY A 6 10.37 -1.37 -2.34
CA GLY A 6 11.81 -1.53 -2.50
C GLY A 6 12.66 -1.10 -1.30
N THR A 7 12.11 -0.34 -0.36
CA THR A 7 12.77 0.04 0.90
C THR A 7 11.88 -0.26 2.12
N LEU A 8 10.85 -1.10 1.95
CA LEU A 8 9.98 -1.51 3.05
C LEU A 8 10.72 -2.50 3.96
N LEU A 9 10.85 -2.12 5.23
CA LEU A 9 11.19 -3.05 6.30
C LEU A 9 10.04 -3.08 7.30
N ALA A 10 9.52 -4.27 7.57
CA ALA A 10 8.44 -4.49 8.51
C ALA A 10 8.66 -5.78 9.29
N ARG A 11 8.14 -5.82 10.54
CA ARG A 11 8.16 -7.05 11.34
C ARG A 11 7.27 -8.10 10.69
N LYS A 12 7.67 -9.38 10.78
CA LYS A 12 6.84 -10.49 10.31
C LYS A 12 5.43 -10.46 10.92
N SER A 13 5.33 -10.19 12.22
CA SER A 13 4.06 -10.09 12.94
C SER A 13 3.11 -9.04 12.35
N LEU A 14 3.63 -8.01 11.67
CA LEU A 14 2.79 -7.04 10.98
C LEU A 14 2.15 -7.67 9.73
N PHE A 15 2.87 -8.47 8.97
CA PHE A 15 2.27 -9.23 7.86
C PHE A 15 1.25 -10.26 8.34
N ASP A 16 1.51 -10.92 9.48
CA ASP A 16 0.56 -11.87 10.07
C ASP A 16 -0.75 -11.18 10.48
N ARG A 17 -0.68 -9.91 10.92
CA ARG A 17 -1.86 -9.11 11.28
C ARG A 17 -2.59 -8.50 10.08
N ILE A 18 -1.86 -8.00 9.08
CA ILE A 18 -2.42 -7.23 7.96
C ILE A 18 -2.80 -8.13 6.77
N GLY A 19 -2.13 -9.27 6.64
CA GLY A 19 -2.15 -10.13 5.46
C GLY A 19 -1.06 -9.77 4.46
N LEU A 20 -0.79 -10.69 3.51
CA LEU A 20 0.19 -10.53 2.44
C LEU A 20 -0.27 -9.52 1.37
N PHE A 21 0.58 -9.28 0.38
CA PHE A 21 0.21 -8.54 -0.83
C PHE A 21 -0.90 -9.29 -1.59
N ASP A 22 -1.92 -8.56 -2.05
CA ASP A 22 -3.03 -9.13 -2.81
C ASP A 22 -2.58 -9.36 -4.25
N THR A 23 -2.46 -10.63 -4.64
CA THR A 23 -1.91 -11.06 -5.94
C THR A 23 -2.84 -10.77 -7.12
N ARG A 24 -4.05 -10.25 -6.86
CA ARG A 24 -4.96 -9.79 -7.92
C ARG A 24 -4.52 -8.47 -8.56
N TYR A 25 -3.65 -7.71 -7.90
CA TYR A 25 -3.09 -6.48 -8.45
C TYR A 25 -1.72 -6.77 -9.07
N ALA A 26 -1.55 -6.41 -10.33
CA ALA A 26 -0.25 -6.48 -11.00
C ALA A 26 0.65 -5.32 -10.55
N ILE A 27 0.11 -4.11 -10.45
CA ILE A 27 0.87 -2.88 -10.15
C ILE A 27 0.55 -2.35 -8.76
N ALA A 28 -0.72 -2.36 -8.36
CA ALA A 28 -1.19 -1.64 -7.16
C ALA A 28 -1.13 -2.43 -5.85
N SER A 29 -0.48 -3.59 -5.83
CA SER A 29 -0.45 -4.48 -4.65
C SER A 29 0.24 -3.84 -3.44
N ASP A 30 1.26 -3.01 -3.68
CA ASP A 30 1.96 -2.26 -2.64
C ASP A 30 1.07 -1.15 -2.05
N VAL A 31 0.39 -0.39 -2.90
CA VAL A 31 -0.57 0.64 -2.49
C VAL A 31 -1.67 0.04 -1.62
N ASP A 32 -2.25 -1.10 -2.03
CA ASP A 32 -3.28 -1.82 -1.27
C ASP A 32 -2.76 -2.18 0.12
N TRP A 33 -1.58 -2.78 0.19
CA TRP A 33 -1.00 -3.21 1.46
C TRP A 33 -0.71 -2.03 2.40
N PHE A 34 -0.19 -0.91 1.89
CA PHE A 34 0.04 0.28 2.71
C PHE A 34 -1.25 0.93 3.19
N VAL A 35 -2.32 0.91 2.39
CA VAL A 35 -3.64 1.37 2.81
C VAL A 35 -4.17 0.49 3.93
N ARG A 36 -4.12 -0.84 3.77
CA ARG A 36 -4.52 -1.79 4.83
C ARG A 36 -3.70 -1.64 6.10
N ALA A 37 -2.38 -1.48 5.98
CA ALA A 37 -1.50 -1.26 7.13
C ALA A 37 -1.88 0.03 7.87
N LYS A 38 -2.12 1.13 7.15
CA LYS A 38 -2.58 2.40 7.72
C LYS A 38 -3.93 2.25 8.42
N ASP A 39 -4.89 1.58 7.78
CA ASP A 39 -6.24 1.37 8.32
C ASP A 39 -6.27 0.43 9.54
N HIS A 40 -5.17 -0.26 9.84
CA HIS A 40 -4.96 -1.05 11.07
C HIS A 40 -4.02 -0.34 12.06
N GLY A 41 -3.79 0.97 11.89
CA GLY A 41 -2.96 1.76 12.80
C GLY A 41 -1.50 1.33 12.84
N ALA A 42 -0.96 0.77 11.75
CA ALA A 42 0.46 0.47 11.69
C ALA A 42 1.29 1.76 11.80
N ALA A 43 2.20 1.80 12.77
CA ALA A 43 3.18 2.87 12.86
C ALA A 43 4.11 2.80 11.63
N MET A 44 4.23 3.91 10.92
CA MET A 44 5.07 4.01 9.73
C MET A 44 6.04 5.19 9.88
N HIS A 45 7.33 4.89 9.77
CA HIS A 45 8.39 5.89 9.75
C HIS A 45 9.13 5.84 8.41
N THR A 46 9.56 6.99 7.94
CA THR A 46 10.37 7.11 6.71
C THR A 46 11.73 7.65 7.09
N LEU A 47 12.78 6.90 6.79
CA LEU A 47 14.14 7.35 7.00
C LEU A 47 14.51 8.39 5.93
N PRO A 48 14.99 9.59 6.30
CA PRO A 48 15.42 10.61 5.35
C PRO A 48 16.84 10.29 4.81
N GLN A 49 17.05 9.04 4.38
CA GLN A 49 18.32 8.52 3.87
C GLN A 49 18.11 7.90 2.49
N LEU A 50 19.10 8.03 1.63
CA LEU A 50 19.12 7.37 0.33
C LEU A 50 19.43 5.88 0.52
N LEU A 51 18.41 5.04 0.43
CA LEU A 51 18.52 3.59 0.65
C LEU A 51 18.46 2.75 -0.63
N LEU A 52 18.07 3.34 -1.76
CA LEU A 52 17.87 2.60 -3.01
C LEU A 52 18.12 3.48 -4.24
N HIS A 53 18.93 2.99 -5.17
CA HIS A 53 18.99 3.47 -6.55
C HIS A 53 18.14 2.55 -7.44
N LYS A 54 16.94 2.98 -7.83
CA LYS A 54 16.04 2.22 -8.71
C LYS A 54 16.24 2.61 -10.17
N ARG A 55 16.56 1.65 -11.04
CA ARG A 55 16.57 1.87 -12.49
C ARG A 55 15.13 2.00 -13.01
N VAL A 56 14.87 3.02 -13.82
CA VAL A 56 13.58 3.23 -14.50
C VAL A 56 13.75 2.94 -16.00
N HIS A 57 12.89 2.09 -16.56
CA HIS A 57 12.87 1.75 -17.99
C HIS A 57 11.46 1.39 -18.47
N SER A 58 11.26 1.34 -19.79
CA SER A 58 9.96 1.08 -20.44
C SER A 58 9.37 -0.28 -20.08
N ALA A 59 10.19 -1.30 -19.80
CA ALA A 59 9.71 -2.61 -19.38
C ALA A 59 9.34 -2.71 -17.88
N ASN A 60 9.41 -1.62 -17.10
CA ASN A 60 8.95 -1.66 -15.71
C ASN A 60 7.44 -1.93 -15.69
N LEU A 61 6.97 -2.77 -14.77
CA LEU A 61 5.55 -3.07 -14.63
C LEU A 61 4.68 -1.81 -14.44
N SER A 62 5.21 -0.81 -13.74
CA SER A 62 4.57 0.49 -13.52
C SER A 62 4.59 1.44 -14.73
N SER A 63 5.21 1.07 -15.85
CA SER A 63 5.22 1.90 -17.07
C SER A 63 3.89 1.83 -17.81
N ASN A 64 3.08 0.79 -17.57
CA ASN A 64 1.74 0.66 -18.12
C ASN A 64 0.76 1.55 -17.35
N ALA A 65 0.63 2.80 -17.81
CA ALA A 65 -0.22 3.82 -17.19
C ALA A 65 -1.70 3.43 -17.16
N GLU A 66 -2.18 2.70 -18.16
CA GLU A 66 -3.58 2.28 -18.24
C GLU A 66 -3.90 1.24 -17.16
N THR A 67 -3.09 0.18 -17.06
CA THR A 67 -3.25 -0.84 -16.01
C THR A 67 -3.11 -0.22 -14.62
N ASN A 68 -2.13 0.66 -14.42
CA ASN A 68 -1.92 1.33 -13.15
C ASN A 68 -3.14 2.16 -12.72
N SER A 69 -3.68 2.98 -13.64
CA SER A 69 -4.84 3.82 -13.36
C SER A 69 -6.08 2.99 -13.05
N ARG A 70 -6.30 1.91 -13.81
CA ARG A 70 -7.42 0.99 -13.61
C ARG A 70 -7.37 0.31 -12.24
N GLU A 71 -6.21 -0.23 -11.87
CA GLU A 71 -6.03 -0.90 -10.57
C GLU A 71 -6.15 0.07 -9.40
N LEU A 72 -5.59 1.27 -9.52
CA LEU A 72 -5.71 2.30 -8.48
C LEU A 72 -7.18 2.73 -8.30
N LEU A 73 -7.94 2.89 -9.39
CA LEU A 73 -9.37 3.17 -9.31
C LEU A 73 -10.13 2.03 -8.62
N HIS A 74 -9.84 0.77 -8.96
CA HIS A 74 -10.43 -0.39 -8.27
C HIS A 74 -10.12 -0.39 -6.76
N LEU A 75 -8.88 -0.10 -6.38
CA LEU A 75 -8.46 0.01 -5.00
C LEU A 75 -9.22 1.12 -4.26
N LEU A 76 -9.33 2.31 -4.87
CA LEU A 76 -10.08 3.43 -4.30
C LEU A 76 -11.55 3.06 -4.05
N HIS A 77 -12.22 2.41 -5.02
CA HIS A 77 -13.60 1.96 -4.84
C HIS A 77 -13.72 0.97 -3.69
N ARG A 78 -12.83 -0.01 -3.59
CA ARG A 78 -12.83 -1.00 -2.50
C ARG A 78 -12.62 -0.37 -1.13
N SER A 79 -11.66 0.56 -1.00
CA SER A 79 -11.37 1.24 0.27
C SER A 79 -12.57 2.02 0.84
N ARG A 80 -13.46 2.52 -0.04
CA ARG A 80 -14.69 3.23 0.35
C ARG A 80 -15.72 2.31 1.00
N HIS A 81 -15.79 1.05 0.59
CA HIS A 81 -16.70 0.07 1.18
C HIS A 81 -16.23 -0.37 2.58
N THR A 82 -14.94 -0.68 2.73
CA THR A 82 -14.38 -1.13 4.02
C THR A 82 -14.44 -0.05 5.11
N ARG A 83 -14.46 1.24 4.73
CA ARG A 83 -14.63 2.37 5.67
C ARG A 83 -16.07 2.61 6.10
N ARG A 84 -17.06 2.26 5.28
CA ARG A 84 -18.48 2.43 5.60
C ARG A 84 -18.99 1.40 6.60
N GLU A 85 -18.37 0.22 6.63
CA GLU A 85 -18.75 -0.88 7.53
C GLU A 85 -18.03 -0.84 8.89
N ARG A 86 -17.16 0.15 9.13
CA ARG A 86 -16.44 0.30 10.41
C ARG A 86 -17.01 1.50 11.18
N PRO A 87 -17.52 1.32 12.42
CA PRO A 87 -17.88 2.43 13.28
C PRO A 87 -16.67 3.30 13.57
N SER A 88 -16.85 4.62 13.59
CA SER A 88 -15.86 5.60 14.00
C SER A 88 -15.30 5.22 15.36
N VAL A 89 -14.02 4.88 15.44
CA VAL A 89 -13.32 4.78 16.73
C VAL A 89 -12.96 6.20 17.13
N GLU A 90 -13.61 6.72 18.17
CA GLU A 90 -13.26 8.02 18.75
C GLU A 90 -11.83 8.00 19.31
N PRO A 91 -11.07 9.09 19.16
CA PRO A 91 -9.75 9.20 19.75
C PRO A 91 -9.86 9.26 21.29
N GLY A 92 -9.26 8.27 21.96
CA GLY A 92 -9.14 8.22 23.41
C GLY A 92 -8.36 9.42 23.97
N LYS A 93 -8.90 9.95 25.07
CA LYS A 93 -8.47 11.09 25.87
C LYS A 93 -7.03 10.98 26.41
#